data_AF-A0A0E9LVW9-F1
#
_entry.id   AF-A0A0E9LVW9-F1
#
_cell.length_a   1.000
_cell.length_b   1.000
_cell.length_c   1.000
_cell.angle_alpha   90.00
_cell.angle_beta   90.00
_cell.angle_gamma   90.00
#
_symmetry.space_group_name_H-M   'P 1'
#
loop_
_entity.id
_entity.type
_entity.pdbx_description
1 polymer ?
#
loop_
_entity_poly.entity_id
_entity_poly.type
_entity_poly.pdbx_seq_one_letter_code
_entity_poly.pdbx_strand_id
1 'polypeptide(L)'
;MSEIGAASVDDVPVADLKELVRYHVIKDTISTLEFVDGRMNSTNMFGHYITTGTFYEDNEAVIKFNKYAELTEQDIRMANGIVHRVSSVIRPEMESAAEALENDGSYTIFVEALKQTGWYDTLMVTEGPHTVFAVPDLVYAEEGFSSFEELLEDIAPETTNLTDTLNEMNRYVTYHILDHNIRYITDLLNDRVGLSRTFNEVLTFRMEGTRVLVNDDIFAGIHEPGFEIDRPVSDRTVLNGVIHEMKEDFRIKERFPFAVYWDVAEQLEIMKMPGVFRRPGTVSLANGQLENITWYGENNEIFYTAGLSGAEGWHVYDDRINVNLRPEVIQWVEFKTPILVAGEYKMWVCTRNVYGDNNRKAIYYAYFNDEIMPNIINNRRTLNNTTPEEQLEMEGFKLYGWNPNDLGVTREVDGEIRNITQLNYMHNSGASRMTGQLAGVIKVETTGSHRVKFVGITGTNGAWFDMIHFIPVEEDQLWPRVNTKTGELVSKEEINAAYEEYISNQE
;
A
#
# COMPACT_ATOMS: atom_id res chain seq x y z
N MET A 1 -9.52 -24.18 44.22
CA MET A 1 -9.04 -24.48 45.60
C MET A 1 -7.90 -25.48 45.57
N SER A 2 -8.11 -26.68 45.02
CA SER A 2 -7.05 -27.68 44.79
C SER A 2 -5.87 -27.13 43.97
N GLU A 3 -6.15 -26.36 42.92
CA GLU A 3 -5.13 -25.75 42.04
C GLU A 3 -4.21 -24.73 42.72
N ILE A 4 -4.65 -24.10 43.81
CA ILE A 4 -3.85 -23.09 44.55
C ILE A 4 -3.35 -23.61 45.90
N GLY A 5 -3.51 -24.91 46.16
CA GLY A 5 -3.11 -25.53 47.42
C GLY A 5 -3.86 -25.01 48.65
N ALA A 6 -4.97 -24.30 48.46
CA ALA A 6 -5.78 -23.75 49.54
C ALA A 6 -6.82 -24.77 50.01
N ALA A 7 -6.92 -24.97 51.33
CA ALA A 7 -7.87 -25.92 51.92
C ALA A 7 -9.31 -25.38 51.91
N SER A 8 -9.47 -24.06 51.96
CA SER A 8 -10.76 -23.35 51.95
C SER A 8 -10.61 -21.94 51.38
N VAL A 9 -11.74 -21.32 50.98
CA VAL A 9 -11.75 -19.96 50.41
C VAL A 9 -11.18 -18.95 51.40
N ASP A 10 -11.34 -19.22 52.69
CA ASP A 10 -10.83 -18.39 53.79
C ASP A 10 -9.29 -18.36 53.86
N ASP A 11 -8.60 -19.32 53.21
CA ASP A 11 -7.13 -19.38 53.15
C ASP A 11 -6.55 -18.53 52.00
N VAL A 12 -7.41 -17.97 51.13
CA VAL A 12 -6.98 -17.15 49.99
C VAL A 12 -7.00 -15.67 50.38
N PRO A 13 -5.93 -14.90 50.10
CA PRO A 13 -5.94 -13.47 50.34
C PRO A 13 -7.15 -12.78 49.70
N VAL A 14 -7.79 -11.89 50.46
CA VAL A 14 -8.99 -11.17 50.00
C VAL A 14 -8.73 -10.32 48.76
N ALA A 15 -7.49 -9.85 48.56
CA ALA A 15 -7.10 -9.11 47.35
C ALA A 15 -7.25 -10.00 46.10
N ASP A 16 -6.66 -11.19 46.12
CA ASP A 16 -6.70 -12.16 45.02
C ASP A 16 -8.15 -12.58 44.71
N LEU A 17 -8.97 -12.78 45.74
CA LEU A 17 -10.40 -13.08 45.56
C LEU A 17 -11.14 -11.93 44.87
N LYS A 18 -10.81 -10.68 45.18
CA LYS A 18 -11.42 -9.52 44.51
C LYS A 18 -11.01 -9.43 43.04
N GLU A 19 -9.74 -9.66 42.74
CA GLU A 19 -9.25 -9.68 41.36
C GLU A 19 -9.91 -10.79 40.56
N LEU A 20 -10.01 -11.99 41.14
CA LEU A 20 -10.69 -13.12 40.55
C LEU A 20 -12.15 -12.82 40.20
N VAL A 21 -12.91 -12.26 41.16
CA VAL A 21 -14.30 -11.87 40.93
C VAL A 21 -14.39 -10.78 39.85
N ARG A 22 -13.51 -9.78 39.88
CA ARG A 22 -13.48 -8.72 38.86
C ARG A 22 -13.19 -9.27 37.47
N TYR A 23 -12.42 -10.35 37.36
CA TYR A 23 -12.13 -11.00 36.09
C TYR A 23 -13.34 -11.74 35.50
N HIS A 24 -14.19 -12.32 36.36
CA HIS A 24 -15.37 -13.10 35.95
C HIS A 24 -16.66 -12.27 35.80
N VAL A 25 -16.64 -10.98 36.18
CA VAL A 25 -17.83 -10.11 36.11
C VAL A 25 -17.64 -9.10 34.99
N ILE A 26 -18.61 -9.04 34.08
CA ILE A 26 -18.71 -8.01 33.04
C ILE A 26 -19.84 -7.06 33.42
N LYS A 27 -19.63 -5.74 33.26
CA LYS A 27 -20.64 -4.72 33.59
C LYS A 27 -21.70 -4.57 32.50
N ASP A 28 -22.19 -5.70 32.00
CA ASP A 28 -23.17 -5.78 30.93
C ASP A 28 -23.99 -7.06 31.09
N THR A 29 -25.13 -7.16 30.40
CA THR A 29 -26.00 -8.35 30.43
C THR A 29 -25.88 -9.11 29.11
N ILE A 30 -24.83 -9.92 29.00
CA ILE A 30 -24.49 -10.64 27.76
C ILE A 30 -25.14 -12.03 27.78
N SER A 31 -26.07 -12.27 26.85
CA SER A 31 -26.64 -13.60 26.62
C SER A 31 -25.76 -14.43 25.69
N THR A 32 -25.95 -15.74 25.67
CA THR A 32 -25.19 -16.61 24.73
C THR A 32 -25.43 -16.30 23.26
N LEU A 33 -26.54 -15.65 22.93
CA LEU A 33 -26.84 -15.17 21.57
C LEU A 33 -25.91 -14.05 21.10
N GLU A 34 -25.22 -13.39 22.03
CA GLU A 34 -24.28 -12.30 21.77
C GLU A 34 -22.82 -12.78 21.82
N PHE A 35 -22.58 -14.07 22.11
CA PHE A 35 -21.24 -14.63 22.05
C PHE A 35 -20.76 -14.68 20.60
N VAL A 36 -19.52 -14.24 20.41
CA VAL A 36 -18.84 -14.20 19.12
C VAL A 36 -17.59 -15.07 19.18
N ASP A 37 -17.12 -15.55 18.04
CA ASP A 37 -15.80 -16.18 17.97
C ASP A 37 -14.72 -15.08 18.05
N GLY A 38 -13.90 -15.11 19.11
CA GLY A 38 -12.93 -14.06 19.44
C GLY A 38 -13.29 -13.29 20.71
N ARG A 39 -12.80 -12.05 20.83
CA ARG A 39 -13.05 -11.23 22.03
C ARG A 39 -14.49 -10.74 22.12
N MET A 40 -15.02 -10.64 23.35
CA MET A 40 -16.28 -9.95 23.60
C MET A 40 -16.16 -8.42 23.43
N ASN A 41 -17.30 -7.76 23.23
CA ASN A 41 -17.36 -6.31 23.00
C ASN A 41 -17.02 -5.47 24.24
N SER A 42 -17.28 -6.02 25.43
CA SER A 42 -17.13 -5.33 26.71
C SER A 42 -16.03 -5.99 27.54
N THR A 43 -15.19 -5.18 28.18
CA THR A 43 -14.20 -5.67 29.14
C THR A 43 -14.86 -6.14 30.43
N ASN A 44 -14.23 -7.08 31.12
CA ASN A 44 -14.59 -7.43 32.50
C ASN A 44 -14.27 -6.28 33.48
N MET A 45 -14.65 -6.43 34.75
CA MET A 45 -14.37 -5.45 35.81
C MET A 45 -12.88 -5.36 36.16
N PHE A 46 -12.04 -6.26 35.66
CA PHE A 46 -10.59 -6.18 35.74
C PHE A 46 -10.00 -5.29 34.63
N GLY A 47 -10.73 -5.08 33.52
CA GLY A 47 -10.31 -4.25 32.39
C GLY A 47 -9.82 -5.05 31.19
N HIS A 48 -9.90 -6.39 31.23
CA HIS A 48 -9.49 -7.27 30.14
C HIS A 48 -10.70 -7.69 29.32
N TYR A 49 -10.47 -7.98 28.05
CA TYR A 49 -11.44 -8.72 27.26
C TYR A 49 -11.36 -10.21 27.59
N ILE A 50 -12.52 -10.88 27.58
CA ILE A 50 -12.60 -12.32 27.62
C ILE A 50 -12.93 -12.80 26.20
N THR A 51 -12.25 -13.84 25.75
CA THR A 51 -12.52 -14.45 24.45
C THR A 51 -13.52 -15.58 24.60
N THR A 52 -14.40 -15.73 23.63
CA THR A 52 -15.32 -16.84 23.48
C THR A 52 -15.05 -17.54 22.16
N GLY A 53 -15.26 -18.85 22.11
CA GLY A 53 -15.13 -19.61 20.88
C GLY A 53 -15.94 -20.90 20.94
N THR A 54 -16.40 -21.37 19.78
CA THR A 54 -17.09 -22.64 19.64
C THR A 54 -16.11 -23.70 19.15
N PHE A 55 -15.94 -24.75 19.93
CA PHE A 55 -15.04 -25.86 19.67
C PHE A 55 -15.85 -27.13 19.42
N TYR A 56 -15.32 -28.05 18.62
CA TYR A 56 -15.94 -29.35 18.40
C TYR A 56 -15.11 -30.41 19.11
N GLU A 57 -15.64 -30.93 20.21
CA GLU A 57 -15.00 -31.92 21.08
C GLU A 57 -15.98 -33.04 21.37
N ASP A 58 -15.51 -34.29 21.35
CA ASP A 58 -16.35 -35.47 21.60
C ASP A 58 -17.65 -35.53 20.75
N ASN A 59 -17.59 -35.06 19.50
CA ASN A 59 -18.72 -34.91 18.58
C ASN A 59 -19.81 -33.92 19.01
N GLU A 60 -19.54 -33.04 19.98
CA GLU A 60 -20.44 -31.98 20.42
C GLU A 60 -19.79 -30.60 20.24
N ALA A 61 -20.63 -29.58 20.03
CA ALA A 61 -20.18 -28.20 19.98
C ALA A 61 -20.16 -27.64 21.41
N VAL A 62 -18.97 -27.29 21.90
CA VAL A 62 -18.76 -26.73 23.23
C VAL A 62 -18.29 -25.28 23.11
N ILE A 63 -18.85 -24.40 23.93
CA ILE A 63 -18.41 -23.00 24.01
C ILE A 63 -17.35 -22.91 25.10
N LYS A 64 -16.19 -22.33 24.79
CA LYS A 64 -15.13 -22.08 25.76
C LYS A 64 -14.81 -20.60 25.89
N PHE A 65 -14.50 -20.19 27.11
CA PHE A 65 -13.94 -18.90 27.45
C PHE A 65 -12.42 -19.01 27.58
N ASN A 66 -11.69 -18.03 27.04
CA ASN A 66 -10.22 -18.03 26.98
C ASN A 66 -9.66 -19.37 26.47
N LYS A 67 -10.39 -20.02 25.53
CA LYS A 67 -10.04 -21.29 24.87
C LYS A 67 -10.00 -22.55 25.75
N TYR A 68 -10.09 -22.46 27.08
CA TYR A 68 -10.00 -23.63 27.96
C TYR A 68 -11.19 -23.81 28.91
N ALA A 69 -11.90 -22.75 29.31
CA ALA A 69 -12.97 -22.86 30.31
C ALA A 69 -14.32 -23.07 29.62
N GLU A 70 -14.87 -24.28 29.71
CA GLU A 70 -16.11 -24.67 29.03
C GLU A 70 -17.36 -24.06 29.70
N LEU A 71 -18.34 -23.64 28.90
CA LEU A 71 -19.66 -23.24 29.34
C LEU A 71 -20.51 -24.47 29.67
N THR A 72 -20.79 -24.68 30.96
CA THR A 72 -21.54 -25.85 31.48
C THR A 72 -23.03 -25.57 31.70
N GLU A 73 -23.39 -24.31 31.97
CA GLU A 73 -24.79 -23.90 32.13
C GLU A 73 -24.91 -22.44 31.69
N GLN A 74 -25.89 -22.14 30.85
CA GLN A 74 -25.98 -20.86 30.17
C GLN A 74 -27.26 -20.08 30.49
N ASP A 75 -27.19 -18.76 30.35
CA ASP A 75 -28.34 -17.85 30.40
C ASP A 75 -29.21 -17.94 31.67
N ILE A 76 -28.59 -18.21 32.83
CA ILE A 76 -29.31 -18.25 34.11
C ILE A 76 -29.72 -16.81 34.49
N ARG A 77 -30.98 -16.47 34.22
CA ARG A 77 -31.50 -15.11 34.44
C ARG A 77 -31.68 -14.81 35.93
N MET A 78 -31.07 -13.70 36.35
CA MET A 78 -31.19 -13.12 37.69
C MET A 78 -31.89 -11.76 37.62
N ALA A 79 -32.20 -11.16 38.77
CA ALA A 79 -32.88 -9.86 38.83
C ALA A 79 -32.02 -8.70 38.26
N ASN A 80 -30.70 -8.85 38.25
CA ASN A 80 -29.73 -7.81 37.92
C ASN A 80 -28.70 -8.24 36.86
N GLY A 81 -28.95 -9.33 36.13
CA GLY A 81 -28.03 -9.81 35.10
C GLY A 81 -28.24 -11.27 34.73
N ILE A 82 -27.23 -11.85 34.09
CA ILE A 82 -27.18 -13.26 33.68
C ILE A 82 -25.97 -13.92 34.32
N VAL A 83 -26.14 -15.16 34.78
CA VAL A 83 -25.04 -16.00 35.24
C VAL A 83 -24.81 -17.12 34.22
N HIS A 84 -23.55 -17.28 33.84
CA HIS A 84 -23.06 -18.40 33.05
C HIS A 84 -22.14 -19.24 33.96
N ARG A 85 -22.35 -20.55 33.99
CA ARG A 85 -21.53 -21.49 34.77
C ARG A 85 -20.44 -22.06 33.88
N VAL A 86 -19.19 -21.94 34.32
CA VAL A 86 -18.03 -22.48 33.61
C VAL A 86 -17.40 -23.67 34.33
N SER A 87 -16.72 -24.54 33.59
CA SER A 87 -16.07 -25.75 34.11
C SER A 87 -14.82 -25.46 34.93
N SER A 88 -14.13 -24.37 34.62
CA SER A 88 -12.83 -24.00 35.19
C SER A 88 -12.79 -22.53 35.58
N VAL A 89 -11.93 -22.21 36.56
CA VAL A 89 -11.70 -20.83 36.99
C VAL A 89 -10.87 -20.09 35.93
N ILE A 90 -11.38 -18.96 35.44
CA ILE A 90 -10.69 -18.16 34.44
C ILE A 90 -9.77 -17.15 35.13
N ARG A 91 -8.46 -17.22 34.87
CA ARG A 91 -7.49 -16.31 35.53
C ARG A 91 -7.01 -15.24 34.57
N PRO A 92 -6.75 -14.01 35.06
CA PRO A 92 -5.93 -13.08 34.31
C PRO A 92 -4.53 -13.66 34.17
N GLU A 93 -3.96 -13.57 32.96
CA GLU A 93 -2.51 -13.67 32.82
C GLU A 93 -1.89 -12.43 33.43
N MET A 94 -0.98 -12.62 34.37
CA MET A 94 -0.33 -11.54 35.11
C MET A 94 1.08 -11.27 34.58
N GLU A 95 1.56 -12.12 33.67
CA GLU A 95 2.80 -11.93 32.94
C GLU A 95 2.61 -10.88 31.84
N SER A 96 3.62 -10.03 31.68
CA SER A 96 3.74 -9.16 30.50
C SER A 96 3.95 -9.99 29.23
N ALA A 97 3.79 -9.40 28.05
CA ALA A 97 4.03 -10.11 26.79
C ALA A 97 5.43 -10.73 26.71
N ALA A 98 6.46 -10.02 27.21
CA ALA A 98 7.82 -10.53 27.24
C ALA A 98 8.00 -11.72 28.19
N GLU A 99 7.52 -11.61 29.44
CA GLU A 99 7.57 -12.71 30.43
C GLU A 99 6.79 -13.94 29.95
N ALA A 100 5.60 -13.70 29.39
CA ALA A 100 4.71 -14.74 28.90
C ALA A 100 5.37 -15.57 27.78
N LEU A 101 6.07 -14.93 26.85
CA LEU A 101 6.82 -15.62 25.79
C LEU A 101 8.05 -16.35 26.33
N GLU A 102 8.78 -15.73 27.26
CA GLU A 102 9.98 -16.33 27.85
C GLU A 102 9.65 -17.58 28.70
N ASN A 103 8.61 -17.52 29.52
CA ASN A 103 8.20 -18.62 30.40
C ASN A 103 7.56 -19.78 29.66
N ASP A 104 6.96 -19.54 28.48
CA ASP A 104 6.42 -20.57 27.61
C ASP A 104 7.52 -21.51 27.08
N GLY A 105 8.70 -20.95 26.78
CA GLY A 105 9.88 -21.68 26.32
C GLY A 105 9.81 -22.17 24.87
N SER A 106 8.71 -21.93 24.15
CA SER A 106 8.56 -22.25 22.72
C SER A 106 9.02 -21.13 21.77
N TYR A 107 9.46 -19.99 22.31
CA TYR A 107 9.81 -18.78 21.55
C TYR A 107 11.23 -18.28 21.87
N THR A 108 12.17 -19.19 22.16
CA THR A 108 13.50 -18.81 22.67
C THR A 108 14.28 -17.92 21.69
N ILE A 109 14.17 -18.16 20.38
CA ILE A 109 14.84 -17.37 19.34
C ILE A 109 14.22 -15.97 19.26
N PHE A 110 12.88 -15.87 19.23
CA PHE A 110 12.17 -14.59 19.18
C PHE A 110 12.40 -13.74 20.44
N VAL A 111 12.43 -14.37 21.62
CA VAL A 111 12.72 -13.71 22.90
C VAL A 111 14.15 -13.19 22.94
N GLU A 112 15.12 -13.95 22.42
CA GLU A 112 16.50 -13.46 22.31
C GLU A 112 16.59 -12.26 21.36
N ALA A 113 15.88 -12.28 20.23
CA ALA A 113 15.78 -11.13 19.34
C ALA A 113 15.20 -9.88 20.03
N LEU A 114 14.14 -10.03 20.83
CA LEU A 114 13.58 -8.94 21.64
C LEU A 114 14.62 -8.35 22.61
N LYS A 115 15.43 -9.19 23.26
CA LYS A 115 16.47 -8.75 24.20
C LYS A 115 17.59 -8.00 23.50
N GLN A 116 18.10 -8.56 22.40
CA GLN A 116 19.23 -8.02 21.65
C GLN A 116 18.89 -6.69 20.96
N THR A 117 17.63 -6.51 20.55
CA THR A 117 17.15 -5.27 19.90
C THR A 117 16.65 -4.20 20.90
N GLY A 118 16.58 -4.53 22.20
CA GLY A 118 16.11 -3.61 23.25
C GLY A 118 14.59 -3.49 23.39
N TRP A 119 13.82 -4.33 22.70
CA TRP A 119 12.36 -4.33 22.76
C TRP A 119 11.77 -5.16 23.90
N TYR A 120 12.54 -6.07 24.50
CA TYR A 120 12.11 -6.85 25.66
C TYR A 120 11.63 -5.94 26.80
N ASP A 121 12.42 -4.93 27.20
CA ASP A 121 12.06 -4.00 28.26
C ASP A 121 10.79 -3.18 27.93
N THR A 122 10.59 -2.87 26.66
CA THR A 122 9.37 -2.17 26.20
C THR A 122 8.15 -3.07 26.35
N LEU A 123 8.27 -4.37 26.06
CA LEU A 123 7.20 -5.35 26.22
C LEU A 123 7.02 -5.83 27.66
N MET A 124 7.86 -5.40 28.61
CA MET A 124 7.69 -5.65 30.05
C MET A 124 6.79 -4.61 30.73
N VAL A 125 6.77 -3.37 30.23
CA VAL A 125 6.02 -2.28 30.87
C VAL A 125 4.55 -2.30 30.46
N THR A 126 3.66 -1.80 31.33
CA THR A 126 2.22 -1.69 31.07
C THR A 126 1.82 -0.42 30.32
N GLU A 127 2.80 0.44 30.02
CA GLU A 127 2.58 1.70 29.30
C GLU A 127 2.46 1.45 27.80
N GLY A 128 1.21 1.44 27.33
CA GLY A 128 0.87 1.18 25.94
C GLY A 128 0.51 -0.29 25.72
N PRO A 129 -0.74 -0.62 25.38
CA PRO A 129 -1.07 -1.99 25.06
C PRO A 129 -0.33 -2.46 23.81
N HIS A 130 0.14 -3.71 23.82
CA HIS A 130 0.85 -4.31 22.69
C HIS A 130 -0.01 -5.36 22.00
N THR A 131 0.11 -5.45 20.68
CA THR A 131 -0.25 -6.65 19.92
C THR A 131 1.05 -7.20 19.36
N VAL A 132 1.43 -8.40 19.78
CA VAL A 132 2.68 -9.06 19.40
C VAL A 132 2.35 -10.27 18.52
N PHE A 133 2.95 -10.33 17.35
CA PHE A 133 2.93 -11.51 16.49
C PHE A 133 4.21 -12.31 16.79
N ALA A 134 4.11 -13.35 17.60
CA ALA A 134 5.25 -14.15 18.02
C ALA A 134 5.49 -15.31 17.04
N VAL A 135 6.76 -15.55 16.71
CA VAL A 135 7.19 -16.66 15.86
C VAL A 135 7.78 -17.75 16.76
N PRO A 136 7.18 -18.96 16.81
CA PRO A 136 7.68 -20.04 17.65
C PRO A 136 8.94 -20.68 17.06
N ASP A 137 9.77 -21.28 17.91
CA ASP A 137 11.02 -21.94 17.52
C ASP A 137 10.79 -23.07 16.49
N LEU A 138 9.60 -23.69 16.48
CA LEU A 138 9.23 -24.68 15.47
C LEU A 138 9.20 -24.07 14.06
N VAL A 139 8.65 -22.86 13.91
CA VAL A 139 8.57 -22.15 12.63
C VAL A 139 9.97 -21.76 12.15
N TYR A 140 10.81 -21.23 13.05
CA TYR A 140 12.22 -20.99 12.74
C TYR A 140 12.95 -22.26 12.31
N ALA A 141 12.73 -23.38 12.99
CA ALA A 141 13.34 -24.65 12.65
C ALA A 141 12.88 -25.18 11.28
N GLU A 142 11.62 -24.97 10.90
CA GLU A 142 11.10 -25.29 9.56
C GLU A 142 11.76 -24.45 8.46
N GLU A 143 12.16 -23.21 8.78
CA GLU A 143 12.90 -22.31 7.88
C GLU A 143 14.43 -22.49 7.93
N GLY A 144 14.93 -23.38 8.80
CA GLY A 144 16.35 -23.73 8.89
C GLY A 144 17.16 -22.94 9.91
N PHE A 145 16.50 -22.19 10.80
CA PHE A 145 17.12 -21.47 11.91
C PHE A 145 16.96 -22.25 13.22
N SER A 146 18.07 -22.52 13.90
CA SER A 146 18.11 -23.23 15.17
C SER A 146 18.61 -22.38 16.34
N SER A 147 19.01 -21.14 16.06
CA SER A 147 19.53 -20.19 17.04
C SER A 147 19.26 -18.75 16.60
N PHE A 148 19.36 -17.82 17.55
CA PHE A 148 19.29 -16.39 17.26
C PHE A 148 20.43 -15.94 16.34
N GLU A 149 21.63 -16.51 16.49
CA GLU A 149 22.79 -16.16 15.66
C GLU A 149 22.57 -16.48 14.19
N GLU A 150 21.96 -17.62 13.87
CA GLU A 150 21.63 -18.01 12.49
C GLU A 150 20.57 -17.09 11.89
N LEU A 151 19.54 -16.75 12.67
CA LEU A 151 18.52 -15.78 12.25
C LEU A 151 19.12 -14.38 12.02
N LEU A 152 20.02 -13.95 12.90
CA LEU A 152 20.69 -12.66 12.81
C LEU A 152 21.61 -12.57 11.58
N GLU A 153 22.35 -13.63 11.26
CA GLU A 153 23.21 -13.67 10.08
C GLU A 153 22.41 -13.53 8.78
N ASP A 154 21.20 -14.07 8.74
CA ASP A 154 20.31 -13.98 7.58
C ASP A 154 19.60 -12.61 7.48
N ILE A 155 19.14 -12.05 8.60
CA ILE A 155 18.38 -10.79 8.62
C ILE A 155 19.29 -9.55 8.57
N ALA A 156 20.44 -9.57 9.25
CA ALA A 156 21.29 -8.39 9.43
C ALA A 156 22.81 -8.73 9.40
N PRO A 157 23.33 -9.30 8.31
CA PRO A 157 24.70 -9.85 8.23
C PRO A 157 25.82 -8.83 8.49
N GLU A 158 25.58 -7.54 8.22
CA GLU A 158 26.62 -6.50 8.26
C GLU A 158 26.56 -5.59 9.51
N THR A 159 25.62 -5.82 10.44
CA THR A 159 25.36 -4.85 11.52
C THR A 159 26.10 -5.14 12.83
N THR A 160 26.40 -4.07 13.58
CA THR A 160 27.03 -4.13 14.92
C THR A 160 26.19 -3.53 16.05
N ASN A 161 25.19 -2.69 15.77
CA ASN A 161 24.31 -2.11 16.79
C ASN A 161 22.84 -2.47 16.53
N LEU A 162 22.34 -3.48 17.25
CA LEU A 162 20.99 -4.02 17.11
C LEU A 162 19.91 -3.15 17.77
N THR A 163 20.30 -2.13 18.54
CA THR A 163 19.36 -1.18 19.17
C THR A 163 19.05 0.03 18.29
N ASP A 164 19.74 0.18 17.16
CA ASP A 164 19.41 1.21 16.17
C ASP A 164 18.06 0.89 15.51
N THR A 165 17.12 1.83 15.53
CA THR A 165 15.80 1.67 14.89
C THR A 165 15.86 1.45 13.38
N LEU A 166 16.98 1.78 12.75
CA LEU A 166 17.21 1.55 11.32
C LEU A 166 17.91 0.21 11.03
N ASN A 167 18.42 -0.49 12.05
CA ASN A 167 19.00 -1.82 11.87
C ASN A 167 17.93 -2.82 11.42
N GLU A 168 18.29 -3.71 10.49
CA GLU A 168 17.39 -4.70 9.89
C GLU A 168 16.79 -5.66 10.93
N MET A 169 17.57 -6.10 11.93
CA MET A 169 17.06 -6.96 13.00
C MET A 169 16.10 -6.21 13.92
N ASN A 170 16.39 -4.94 14.25
CA ASN A 170 15.47 -4.09 15.00
C ASN A 170 14.16 -3.90 14.24
N ARG A 171 14.25 -3.51 12.96
CA ARG A 171 13.10 -3.32 12.06
C ARG A 171 12.29 -4.61 11.93
N TYR A 172 12.93 -5.77 11.86
CA TYR A 172 12.27 -7.07 11.85
C TYR A 172 11.46 -7.30 13.13
N VAL A 173 12.06 -7.12 14.31
CA VAL A 173 11.37 -7.30 15.61
C VAL A 173 10.21 -6.32 15.73
N THR A 174 10.40 -5.05 15.36
CA THR A 174 9.33 -4.04 15.44
C THR A 174 8.22 -4.25 14.42
N TYR A 175 8.48 -4.99 13.34
CA TYR A 175 7.46 -5.31 12.36
C TYR A 175 6.45 -6.32 12.91
N HIS A 176 6.86 -7.11 13.91
CA HIS A 176 6.03 -8.06 14.63
C HIS A 176 5.21 -7.44 15.77
N ILE A 177 5.27 -6.12 15.97
CA ILE A 177 4.60 -5.44 17.08
C ILE A 177 3.74 -4.29 16.53
N LEU A 178 2.46 -4.24 16.87
CA LEU A 178 1.61 -3.10 16.54
C LEU A 178 1.74 -1.96 17.55
N ASP A 179 1.48 -0.75 17.07
CA ASP A 179 1.53 0.47 17.87
C ASP A 179 0.32 0.63 18.80
N HIS A 180 0.60 0.81 20.11
CA HIS A 180 -0.28 1.20 21.23
C HIS A 180 -1.74 0.70 21.22
N ASN A 181 -2.02 -0.50 20.70
CA ASN A 181 -3.37 -1.06 20.63
C ASN A 181 -3.38 -2.56 20.91
N ILE A 182 -4.41 -3.02 21.64
CA ILE A 182 -4.75 -4.45 21.72
C ILE A 182 -5.66 -4.77 20.54
N ARG A 183 -5.21 -5.66 19.65
CA ARG A 183 -5.96 -6.09 18.49
C ARG A 183 -6.08 -7.60 18.53
N TYR A 184 -7.25 -8.09 18.89
CA TYR A 184 -7.57 -9.51 18.71
C TYR A 184 -7.80 -9.79 17.22
N ILE A 185 -7.83 -11.04 16.80
CA ILE A 185 -8.04 -11.43 15.40
C ILE A 185 -9.28 -10.74 14.81
N THR A 186 -10.36 -10.64 15.57
CA THR A 186 -11.58 -9.93 15.15
C THR A 186 -11.34 -8.45 14.88
N ASP A 187 -10.49 -7.78 15.67
CA ASP A 187 -10.12 -6.39 15.47
C ASP A 187 -9.22 -6.22 14.24
N LEU A 188 -8.24 -7.12 14.06
CA LEU A 188 -7.35 -7.12 12.89
C LEU A 188 -8.15 -7.19 11.58
N LEU A 189 -9.17 -8.07 11.54
CA LEU A 189 -10.03 -8.26 10.37
C LEU A 189 -10.99 -7.10 10.11
N ASN A 190 -11.44 -6.42 11.18
CA ASN A 190 -12.31 -5.26 11.06
C ASN A 190 -11.54 -4.04 10.55
N ASP A 191 -10.34 -3.80 11.09
CA ASP A 191 -9.52 -2.65 10.72
C ASP A 191 -8.79 -2.84 9.39
N ARG A 192 -8.45 -4.09 9.04
CA ARG A 192 -7.70 -4.52 7.84
C ARG A 192 -6.29 -3.97 7.71
N VAL A 193 -5.93 -2.94 8.47
CA VAL A 193 -4.60 -2.32 8.48
C VAL A 193 -4.21 -1.99 9.92
N GLY A 194 -2.96 -2.26 10.28
CA GLY A 194 -2.36 -1.90 11.57
C GLY A 194 -1.02 -1.22 11.36
N LEU A 195 -0.74 -0.17 12.14
CA LEU A 195 0.58 0.46 12.15
C LEU A 195 1.54 -0.42 12.96
N SER A 196 2.61 -0.89 12.34
CA SER A 196 3.69 -1.59 13.06
C SER A 196 4.54 -0.58 13.84
N ARG A 197 5.38 -1.07 14.75
CA ARG A 197 6.40 -0.25 15.42
C ARG A 197 7.56 0.10 14.50
N THR A 198 7.71 -0.58 13.35
CA THR A 198 8.68 -0.20 12.33
C THR A 198 8.24 1.08 11.64
N PHE A 199 9.16 2.05 11.55
CA PHE A 199 8.85 3.37 11.00
C PHE A 199 8.29 3.29 9.57
N ASN A 200 7.11 3.89 9.37
CA ASN A 200 6.37 3.93 8.09
C ASN A 200 6.00 2.57 7.47
N GLU A 201 6.02 1.50 8.25
CA GLU A 201 5.58 0.19 7.78
C GLU A 201 4.23 -0.17 8.40
N VAL A 202 3.32 -0.63 7.56
CA VAL A 202 1.98 -1.07 7.96
C VAL A 202 1.83 -2.57 7.71
N LEU A 203 1.02 -3.21 8.53
CA LEU A 203 0.55 -4.58 8.31
C LEU A 203 -0.86 -4.53 7.74
N THR A 204 -1.13 -5.31 6.69
CA THR A 204 -2.49 -5.54 6.21
C THR A 204 -3.01 -6.88 6.71
N PHE A 205 -4.32 -6.99 6.91
CA PHE A 205 -4.97 -8.19 7.42
C PHE A 205 -6.15 -8.56 6.55
N ARG A 206 -6.21 -9.82 6.13
CA ARG A 206 -7.36 -10.35 5.39
C ARG A 206 -7.67 -11.77 5.78
N MET A 207 -8.91 -12.16 5.50
CA MET A 207 -9.37 -13.53 5.62
C MET A 207 -9.38 -14.19 4.25
N GLU A 208 -8.78 -15.38 4.16
CA GLU A 208 -8.86 -16.26 2.99
C GLU A 208 -9.46 -17.60 3.43
N GLY A 209 -10.74 -17.82 3.11
CA GLY A 209 -11.49 -18.95 3.66
C GLY A 209 -11.55 -18.87 5.19
N THR A 210 -10.85 -19.77 5.88
CA THR A 210 -10.73 -19.79 7.34
C THR A 210 -9.38 -19.27 7.87
N ARG A 211 -8.44 -18.98 6.96
CA ARG A 211 -7.09 -18.49 7.26
C ARG A 211 -7.15 -16.98 7.48
N VAL A 212 -6.35 -16.48 8.42
CA VAL A 212 -6.13 -15.05 8.62
C VAL A 212 -4.70 -14.76 8.22
N LEU A 213 -4.54 -13.89 7.23
CA LEU A 213 -3.26 -13.60 6.61
C LEU A 213 -2.83 -12.17 6.93
N VAL A 214 -1.56 -12.03 7.27
CA VAL A 214 -0.84 -10.76 7.44
C VAL A 214 -0.11 -10.46 6.14
N ASN A 215 -0.21 -9.23 5.64
CA ASN A 215 0.45 -8.74 4.43
C ASN A 215 0.12 -9.49 3.14
N ASP A 216 -1.02 -10.18 3.04
CA ASP A 216 -1.47 -10.75 1.76
C ASP A 216 -2.17 -9.66 0.94
N ASP A 217 -1.55 -9.22 -0.15
CA ASP A 217 -2.06 -8.10 -0.95
C ASP A 217 -1.75 -8.26 -2.44
N ILE A 218 -2.47 -7.51 -3.28
CA ILE A 218 -2.19 -7.39 -4.71
C ILE A 218 -1.52 -6.04 -4.93
N PHE A 219 -0.23 -6.08 -5.23
CA PHE A 219 0.56 -4.90 -5.48
C PHE A 219 0.91 -4.81 -6.97
N ALA A 220 0.53 -3.71 -7.63
CA ALA A 220 0.70 -3.52 -9.07
C ALA A 220 0.18 -4.68 -9.95
N GLY A 221 -0.90 -5.35 -9.50
CA GLY A 221 -1.50 -6.49 -10.20
C GLY A 221 -0.82 -7.84 -9.93
N ILE A 222 0.25 -7.86 -9.15
CA ILE A 222 0.94 -9.08 -8.71
C ILE A 222 0.45 -9.42 -7.30
N HIS A 223 -0.01 -10.66 -7.11
CA HIS A 223 -0.36 -11.15 -5.77
C HIS A 223 0.94 -11.43 -5.00
N GLU A 224 1.13 -10.71 -3.89
CA GLU A 224 2.18 -10.95 -2.92
C GLU A 224 1.58 -11.80 -1.78
N PRO A 225 1.85 -13.12 -1.71
CA PRO A 225 1.30 -13.99 -0.67
C PRO A 225 1.65 -13.47 0.73
N GLY A 226 0.69 -13.48 1.64
CA GLY A 226 0.93 -13.13 3.04
C GLY A 226 1.21 -14.34 3.91
N PHE A 227 1.26 -14.09 5.22
CA PHE A 227 1.70 -15.02 6.25
C PHE A 227 0.55 -15.35 7.19
N GLU A 228 0.36 -16.63 7.53
CA GLU A 228 -0.80 -17.06 8.30
C GLU A 228 -0.62 -16.91 9.82
N ILE A 229 -1.64 -16.38 10.50
CA ILE A 229 -1.78 -16.41 11.96
C ILE A 229 -2.33 -17.77 12.40
N ASP A 230 -1.70 -18.41 13.40
CA ASP A 230 -2.23 -19.64 14.00
C ASP A 230 -3.37 -19.35 14.99
N ARG A 231 -4.59 -19.26 14.44
CA ARG A 231 -5.81 -18.87 15.19
C ARG A 231 -6.07 -19.70 16.46
N PRO A 232 -5.92 -21.05 16.47
CA PRO A 232 -6.15 -21.89 17.65
C PRO A 232 -5.32 -21.51 18.88
N VAL A 233 -4.11 -20.97 18.73
CA VAL A 233 -3.21 -20.59 19.83
C VAL A 233 -3.03 -19.08 20.00
N SER A 234 -3.51 -18.27 19.05
CA SER A 234 -3.50 -16.80 19.08
C SER A 234 -4.53 -16.16 20.05
N ASP A 235 -4.76 -14.84 20.00
CA ASP A 235 -5.67 -14.14 20.93
C ASP A 235 -5.31 -14.37 22.42
N ARG A 236 -4.04 -14.68 22.72
CA ARG A 236 -3.54 -14.94 24.08
C ARG A 236 -3.42 -13.61 24.82
N THR A 237 -4.36 -13.36 25.72
CA THR A 237 -4.38 -12.12 26.52
C THR A 237 -3.30 -12.16 27.60
N VAL A 238 -2.49 -11.11 27.68
CA VAL A 238 -1.41 -10.92 28.67
C VAL A 238 -1.60 -9.60 29.42
N LEU A 239 -0.81 -9.33 30.46
CA LEU A 239 -0.99 -8.17 31.34
C LEU A 239 -1.05 -6.83 30.59
N ASN A 240 -0.23 -6.68 29.55
CA ASN A 240 -0.06 -5.45 28.80
C ASN A 240 -0.45 -5.58 27.32
N GLY A 241 -1.25 -6.58 26.93
CA GLY A 241 -1.55 -6.77 25.52
C GLY A 241 -2.18 -8.10 25.12
N VAL A 242 -1.96 -8.46 23.86
CA VAL A 242 -2.35 -9.74 23.26
C VAL A 242 -1.21 -10.29 22.40
N ILE A 243 -1.02 -11.59 22.45
CA ILE A 243 -0.07 -12.34 21.61
C ILE A 243 -0.86 -13.15 20.58
N HIS A 244 -0.43 -13.08 19.32
CA HIS A 244 -0.81 -13.98 18.25
C HIS A 244 0.39 -14.81 17.85
N GLU A 245 0.20 -16.09 17.60
CA GLU A 245 1.26 -16.95 17.09
C GLU A 245 1.19 -16.97 15.56
N MET A 246 2.35 -16.91 14.93
CA MET A 246 2.49 -17.02 13.48
C MET A 246 2.81 -18.46 13.07
N LYS A 247 2.30 -18.88 11.90
CA LYS A 247 2.68 -20.16 11.28
C LYS A 247 3.91 -20.07 10.39
N GLU A 248 4.36 -18.86 10.10
CA GLU A 248 5.45 -18.55 9.16
C GLU A 248 6.22 -17.34 9.72
N ASP A 249 7.54 -17.29 9.53
CA ASP A 249 8.31 -16.08 9.80
C ASP A 249 7.92 -15.01 8.77
N PHE A 250 7.50 -13.83 9.22
CA PHE A 250 7.13 -12.77 8.29
C PHE A 250 8.08 -11.58 8.37
N ARG A 251 8.49 -11.12 7.20
CA ARG A 251 9.47 -10.06 7.06
C ARG A 251 8.88 -8.87 6.36
N ILE A 252 9.55 -7.73 6.51
CA ILE A 252 9.22 -6.52 5.76
C ILE A 252 9.37 -6.86 4.28
N LYS A 253 8.28 -6.69 3.52
CA LYS A 253 8.30 -6.91 2.08
C LYS A 253 9.06 -5.76 1.42
N GLU A 254 10.34 -5.99 1.13
CA GLU A 254 11.12 -5.07 0.34
C GLU A 254 10.53 -4.99 -1.08
N ARG A 255 10.25 -3.76 -1.50
CA ARG A 255 9.80 -3.48 -2.86
C ARG A 255 10.91 -2.71 -3.54
N PHE A 256 11.29 -3.17 -4.72
CA PHE A 256 12.18 -2.41 -5.58
C PHE A 256 11.36 -1.38 -6.36
N PRO A 257 11.90 -0.17 -6.57
CA PRO A 257 11.25 0.82 -7.40
C PRO A 257 11.09 0.27 -8.83
N PHE A 258 9.87 0.34 -9.36
CA PHE A 258 9.53 -0.05 -10.74
C PHE A 258 8.82 1.10 -11.45
N ALA A 259 8.90 1.13 -12.78
CA ALA A 259 8.27 2.18 -13.56
C ALA A 259 6.73 2.24 -13.39
N VAL A 260 6.23 3.45 -13.14
CA VAL A 260 4.80 3.78 -13.10
C VAL A 260 4.46 4.67 -14.30
N TYR A 261 3.61 4.16 -15.18
CA TYR A 261 3.09 4.85 -16.38
C TYR A 261 1.67 5.34 -16.10
N TRP A 262 1.54 6.52 -15.49
CA TRP A 262 0.27 6.97 -14.96
C TRP A 262 -0.51 7.82 -15.98
N ASP A 263 -1.67 7.32 -16.42
CA ASP A 263 -2.69 8.10 -17.12
C ASP A 263 -3.41 9.02 -16.13
N VAL A 264 -3.20 10.33 -16.26
CA VAL A 264 -3.79 11.31 -15.33
C VAL A 264 -5.29 11.47 -15.50
N ALA A 265 -5.85 11.00 -16.63
CA ALA A 265 -7.26 11.11 -16.95
C ALA A 265 -8.08 9.93 -16.38
N GLU A 266 -7.44 8.83 -15.97
CA GLU A 266 -8.03 7.71 -15.22
C GLU A 266 -8.32 8.07 -13.74
N GLN A 267 -9.20 9.04 -13.54
CA GLN A 267 -9.74 9.38 -12.23
C GLN A 267 -11.03 8.59 -11.96
N LEU A 268 -11.18 8.05 -10.75
CA LEU A 268 -12.31 7.19 -10.39
C LEU A 268 -13.68 7.84 -10.66
N GLU A 269 -13.80 9.14 -10.40
CA GLU A 269 -15.01 9.92 -10.60
C GLU A 269 -15.34 10.10 -12.08
N ILE A 270 -14.33 10.24 -12.94
CA ILE A 270 -14.51 10.33 -14.40
C ILE A 270 -14.93 8.95 -14.93
N MET A 271 -14.25 7.88 -14.52
CA MET A 271 -14.55 6.50 -14.93
C MET A 271 -15.98 6.07 -14.57
N LYS A 272 -16.53 6.61 -13.47
CA LYS A 272 -17.93 6.39 -13.05
C LYS A 272 -18.96 7.13 -13.92
N MET A 273 -18.54 7.93 -14.90
CA MET A 273 -19.42 8.62 -15.84
C MET A 273 -19.38 7.94 -17.23
N PRO A 274 -20.16 6.87 -17.47
CA PRO A 274 -20.06 6.06 -18.70
C PRO A 274 -20.41 6.80 -20.00
N GLY A 275 -21.13 7.92 -19.91
CA GLY A 275 -21.40 8.82 -21.04
C GLY A 275 -20.28 9.82 -21.34
N VAL A 276 -19.26 9.87 -20.49
CA VAL A 276 -18.14 10.83 -20.56
C VAL A 276 -16.82 10.09 -20.75
N PHE A 277 -16.51 9.10 -19.92
CA PHE A 277 -15.23 8.40 -19.93
C PHE A 277 -14.96 7.76 -21.29
N ARG A 278 -13.88 8.20 -21.94
CA ARG A 278 -13.44 7.80 -23.29
C ARG A 278 -14.54 7.89 -24.34
N ARG A 279 -15.45 8.85 -24.19
CA ARG A 279 -16.49 9.18 -25.17
C ARG A 279 -16.19 10.53 -25.83
N PRO A 280 -16.38 10.65 -27.16
CA PRO A 280 -16.17 11.92 -27.86
C PRO A 280 -16.88 13.10 -27.20
N GLY A 281 -16.12 14.07 -26.71
CA GLY A 281 -16.67 15.24 -26.03
C GLY A 281 -15.70 15.94 -25.08
N THR A 282 -16.20 16.98 -24.44
CA THR A 282 -15.48 17.70 -23.37
C THR A 282 -16.48 17.99 -22.25
N VAL A 283 -16.07 17.72 -21.01
CA VAL A 283 -16.84 18.04 -19.81
C VAL A 283 -16.00 18.97 -18.93
N SER A 284 -16.66 19.93 -18.28
CA SER A 284 -16.03 20.74 -17.25
C SER A 284 -16.15 20.06 -15.88
N LEU A 285 -15.11 20.25 -15.07
CA LEU A 285 -14.97 19.64 -13.76
C LEU A 285 -14.71 20.75 -12.76
N ALA A 286 -15.58 20.85 -11.76
CA ALA A 286 -15.46 21.85 -10.70
C ALA A 286 -14.40 21.44 -9.67
N ASN A 287 -13.84 22.42 -8.97
CA ASN A 287 -12.86 22.15 -7.92
C ASN A 287 -13.52 21.36 -6.77
N GLY A 288 -12.81 20.34 -6.27
CA GLY A 288 -13.35 19.39 -5.30
C GLY A 288 -14.25 18.29 -5.87
N GLN A 289 -14.47 18.24 -7.20
CA GLN A 289 -15.20 17.14 -7.85
C GLN A 289 -14.34 15.87 -7.99
N LEU A 290 -13.02 16.00 -8.04
CA LEU A 290 -12.07 14.90 -8.12
C LEU A 290 -11.29 14.82 -6.81
N GLU A 291 -11.29 13.68 -6.13
CA GLU A 291 -10.62 13.51 -4.84
C GLU A 291 -9.11 13.74 -4.93
N ASN A 292 -8.49 13.30 -6.03
CA ASN A 292 -7.04 13.28 -6.20
C ASN A 292 -6.49 14.46 -7.02
N ILE A 293 -7.34 15.43 -7.42
CA ILE A 293 -6.91 16.61 -8.18
C ILE A 293 -7.51 17.86 -7.54
N THR A 294 -6.64 18.81 -7.18
CA THR A 294 -7.04 20.10 -6.63
C THR A 294 -6.29 21.23 -7.32
N TRP A 295 -6.84 22.44 -7.32
CA TRP A 295 -6.17 23.59 -7.93
C TRP A 295 -6.53 24.90 -7.24
N TYR A 296 -5.73 25.95 -7.51
CA TYR A 296 -6.05 27.30 -7.08
C TYR A 296 -6.57 28.16 -8.22
N GLY A 297 -7.62 28.91 -7.91
CA GLY A 297 -8.45 29.62 -8.88
C GLY A 297 -9.88 29.12 -8.79
N GLU A 298 -10.50 29.22 -7.60
CA GLU A 298 -11.75 28.54 -7.20
C GLU A 298 -12.95 28.75 -8.13
N ASN A 299 -12.97 29.85 -8.89
CA ASN A 299 -14.03 30.15 -9.87
C ASN A 299 -13.76 29.57 -11.27
N ASN A 300 -12.68 28.81 -11.45
CA ASN A 300 -12.29 28.23 -12.73
C ASN A 300 -12.39 26.70 -12.67
N GLU A 301 -12.77 26.12 -13.81
CA GLU A 301 -12.92 24.67 -14.00
C GLU A 301 -11.73 24.12 -14.79
N ILE A 302 -11.43 22.84 -14.58
CA ILE A 302 -10.59 22.04 -15.49
C ILE A 302 -11.50 21.24 -16.42
N PHE A 303 -10.94 20.66 -17.48
CA PHE A 303 -11.74 19.92 -18.46
C PHE A 303 -11.18 18.54 -18.73
N TYR A 304 -12.05 17.53 -18.72
CA TYR A 304 -11.75 16.23 -19.31
C TYR A 304 -12.25 16.22 -20.76
N THR A 305 -11.38 15.83 -21.68
CA THR A 305 -11.68 15.77 -23.12
C THR A 305 -11.27 14.43 -23.68
N ALA A 306 -12.14 13.80 -24.48
CA ALA A 306 -11.86 12.54 -25.13
C ALA A 306 -12.40 12.48 -26.57
N GLY A 307 -11.84 11.59 -27.39
CA GLY A 307 -12.38 11.20 -28.71
C GLY A 307 -12.39 12.32 -29.75
N LEU A 308 -11.31 13.10 -29.83
CA LEU A 308 -11.18 14.20 -30.79
C LEU A 308 -10.66 13.71 -32.15
N SER A 309 -11.05 14.38 -33.23
CA SER A 309 -10.57 14.02 -34.57
C SER A 309 -9.29 14.76 -34.97
N GLY A 310 -8.53 14.17 -35.89
CA GLY A 310 -7.35 14.80 -36.49
C GLY A 310 -6.16 14.90 -35.53
N ALA A 311 -5.38 15.98 -35.64
CA ALA A 311 -4.14 16.18 -34.89
C ALA A 311 -4.35 16.53 -33.41
N GLU A 312 -5.59 16.58 -32.91
CA GLU A 312 -5.89 16.80 -31.49
C GLU A 312 -6.12 15.48 -30.74
N GLY A 313 -6.29 14.38 -31.51
CA GLY A 313 -6.83 13.10 -31.04
C GLY A 313 -5.82 11.96 -30.73
N TRP A 314 -4.61 12.29 -30.27
CA TRP A 314 -3.48 11.33 -30.23
C TRP A 314 -2.90 11.14 -28.83
N HIS A 315 -3.63 11.50 -27.79
CA HIS A 315 -3.27 11.16 -26.40
C HIS A 315 -3.38 9.64 -26.21
N VAL A 316 -2.84 9.10 -25.12
CA VAL A 316 -3.17 7.71 -24.77
C VAL A 316 -4.68 7.62 -24.55
N TYR A 317 -5.30 6.59 -25.12
CA TYR A 317 -6.76 6.42 -25.25
C TYR A 317 -7.54 7.56 -25.93
N ASP A 318 -6.82 8.51 -26.50
CA ASP A 318 -7.37 9.76 -26.98
C ASP A 318 -8.18 10.54 -25.91
N ASP A 319 -7.69 10.57 -24.67
CA ASP A 319 -8.22 11.43 -23.62
C ASP A 319 -7.16 12.22 -22.85
N ARG A 320 -7.58 13.25 -22.10
CA ARG A 320 -6.66 14.15 -21.37
C ARG A 320 -7.38 15.01 -20.34
N ILE A 321 -6.58 15.56 -19.42
CA ILE A 321 -6.97 16.65 -18.52
C ILE A 321 -6.42 17.98 -19.06
N ASN A 322 -7.30 18.94 -19.28
CA ASN A 322 -6.97 20.28 -19.76
C ASN A 322 -7.09 21.27 -18.60
N VAL A 323 -6.00 21.98 -18.32
CA VAL A 323 -5.96 22.97 -17.23
C VAL A 323 -5.49 24.30 -17.79
N ASN A 324 -6.28 25.37 -17.67
CA ASN A 324 -5.87 26.73 -18.06
C ASN A 324 -4.83 27.32 -17.09
N LEU A 325 -3.66 26.68 -17.07
CA LEU A 325 -2.59 26.87 -16.11
C LEU A 325 -1.79 28.16 -16.39
N ARG A 326 -2.10 29.23 -15.68
CA ARG A 326 -1.43 30.54 -15.75
C ARG A 326 -1.76 31.41 -14.54
N PRO A 327 -0.95 32.44 -14.24
CA PRO A 327 -1.15 33.30 -13.07
C PRO A 327 -2.54 33.94 -12.93
N GLU A 328 -3.24 34.17 -14.05
CA GLU A 328 -4.53 34.86 -14.06
C GLU A 328 -5.77 33.96 -13.95
N VAL A 329 -5.64 32.64 -14.07
CA VAL A 329 -6.79 31.70 -14.14
C VAL A 329 -6.64 30.56 -13.12
N ILE A 330 -6.00 29.47 -13.52
CA ILE A 330 -5.61 28.40 -12.60
C ILE A 330 -4.13 28.58 -12.35
N GLN A 331 -3.76 29.05 -11.15
CA GLN A 331 -2.35 29.39 -10.86
C GLN A 331 -1.51 28.15 -10.66
N TRP A 332 -2.07 27.16 -9.98
CA TRP A 332 -1.46 25.86 -9.81
C TRP A 332 -2.53 24.77 -9.80
N VAL A 333 -2.14 23.58 -10.23
CA VAL A 333 -2.91 22.35 -10.12
C VAL A 333 -2.02 21.30 -9.46
N GLU A 334 -2.59 20.52 -8.54
CA GLU A 334 -1.90 19.50 -7.77
C GLU A 334 -2.65 18.17 -7.93
N PHE A 335 -1.88 17.13 -8.21
CA PHE A 335 -2.34 15.77 -8.36
C PHE A 335 -1.75 14.90 -7.25
N LYS A 336 -2.54 13.99 -6.71
CA LYS A 336 -2.08 12.91 -5.84
C LYS A 336 -1.68 11.71 -6.70
N THR A 337 -0.44 11.24 -6.58
CA THR A 337 0.08 10.15 -7.40
C THR A 337 -0.52 8.80 -7.01
N PRO A 338 -0.48 7.80 -7.91
CA PRO A 338 -0.49 6.40 -7.52
C PRO A 338 0.63 6.10 -6.51
N ILE A 339 0.60 4.92 -5.91
CA ILE A 339 1.65 4.49 -4.99
C ILE A 339 2.98 4.41 -5.74
N LEU A 340 3.99 5.10 -5.24
CA LEU A 340 5.38 4.96 -5.65
C LEU A 340 6.12 4.20 -4.55
N VAL A 341 6.99 3.27 -4.94
CA VAL A 341 7.88 2.58 -4.00
C VAL A 341 9.04 3.49 -3.65
N ALA A 342 9.61 3.36 -2.45
CA ALA A 342 10.80 4.10 -2.06
C ALA A 342 11.95 3.85 -3.07
N GLY A 343 12.61 4.92 -3.50
CA GLY A 343 13.63 4.87 -4.55
C GLY A 343 13.78 6.17 -5.32
N GLU A 344 14.67 6.17 -6.32
CA GLU A 344 14.92 7.32 -7.18
C GLU A 344 14.30 7.14 -8.56
N TYR A 345 13.56 8.16 -9.01
CA TYR A 345 12.84 8.12 -10.28
C TYR A 345 13.13 9.36 -11.12
N LYS A 346 13.22 9.22 -12.44
CA LYS A 346 12.99 10.35 -13.36
C LYS A 346 11.50 10.58 -13.50
N MET A 347 11.04 11.79 -13.16
CA MET A 347 9.65 12.23 -13.36
C MET A 347 9.50 12.88 -14.74
N TRP A 348 8.73 12.23 -15.61
CA TRP A 348 8.42 12.71 -16.95
C TRP A 348 6.98 13.23 -17.01
N VAL A 349 6.81 14.45 -17.49
CA VAL A 349 5.50 15.06 -17.70
C VAL A 349 5.12 14.89 -19.17
N CYS A 350 4.20 13.98 -19.44
CA CYS A 350 3.76 13.62 -20.77
C CYS A 350 2.55 14.46 -21.13
N THR A 351 2.79 15.46 -21.98
CA THR A 351 1.75 16.37 -22.44
C THR A 351 1.74 16.45 -23.95
N ARG A 352 0.64 16.99 -24.44
CA ARG A 352 0.57 17.50 -25.80
C ARG A 352 0.39 19.01 -25.79
N ASN A 353 0.82 19.62 -26.88
CA ASN A 353 0.78 21.06 -27.04
C ASN A 353 -0.36 21.46 -27.98
N VAL A 354 -0.95 22.63 -27.72
CA VAL A 354 -1.94 23.27 -28.59
C VAL A 354 -1.31 23.52 -29.96
N TYR A 355 -1.98 23.10 -31.05
CA TYR A 355 -1.54 23.38 -32.41
C TYR A 355 -1.54 24.91 -32.68
N GLY A 356 -0.46 25.43 -33.28
CA GLY A 356 -0.35 26.84 -33.66
C GLY A 356 0.35 27.75 -32.65
N ASP A 357 -0.23 28.94 -32.39
CA ASP A 357 0.36 30.10 -31.71
C ASP A 357 1.04 29.77 -30.36
N ASN A 358 2.33 30.11 -30.25
CA ASN A 358 3.12 29.91 -29.04
C ASN A 358 2.58 30.66 -27.81
N ASN A 359 1.82 31.74 -28.00
CA ASN A 359 1.17 32.43 -26.88
C ASN A 359 0.14 31.53 -26.19
N ARG A 360 -0.45 30.56 -26.89
CA ARG A 360 -1.43 29.63 -26.33
C ARG A 360 -0.83 28.48 -25.54
N LYS A 361 0.48 28.26 -25.56
CA LYS A 361 1.11 27.08 -24.95
C LYS A 361 1.62 27.42 -23.54
N ALA A 362 1.25 26.60 -22.56
CA ALA A 362 1.61 26.81 -21.17
C ALA A 362 3.10 26.56 -20.89
N ILE A 363 3.69 27.37 -20.03
CA ILE A 363 5.01 27.11 -19.42
C ILE A 363 4.78 27.08 -17.92
N TYR A 364 5.31 26.07 -17.24
CA TYR A 364 5.03 25.85 -15.83
C TYR A 364 6.18 25.13 -15.11
N TYR A 365 6.30 25.42 -13.82
CA TYR A 365 7.14 24.65 -12.91
C TYR A 365 6.44 23.36 -12.52
N ALA A 366 7.21 22.31 -12.27
CA ALA A 366 6.75 21.10 -11.61
C ALA A 366 7.33 21.03 -10.20
N TYR A 367 6.59 20.44 -9.28
CA TYR A 367 6.96 20.23 -7.90
C TYR A 367 6.64 18.79 -7.50
N PHE A 368 7.50 18.18 -6.69
CA PHE A 368 7.27 16.89 -6.04
C PHE A 368 7.34 17.08 -4.52
N ASN A 369 6.28 16.76 -3.78
CA ASN A 369 6.17 16.98 -2.33
C ASN A 369 6.63 18.38 -1.88
N ASP A 370 6.22 19.42 -2.63
CA ASP A 370 6.57 20.84 -2.40
C ASP A 370 8.01 21.26 -2.77
N GLU A 371 8.85 20.34 -3.23
CA GLU A 371 10.16 20.66 -3.79
C GLU A 371 10.07 20.97 -5.28
N ILE A 372 10.67 22.08 -5.70
CA ILE A 372 10.68 22.49 -7.11
C ILE A 372 11.61 21.58 -7.92
N MET A 373 11.12 21.15 -9.08
CA MET A 373 11.90 20.38 -10.04
C MET A 373 12.88 21.28 -10.81
N PRO A 374 14.09 20.78 -11.14
CA PRO A 374 15.14 21.58 -11.78
C PRO A 374 14.76 22.05 -13.19
N ASN A 375 13.97 21.27 -13.93
CA ASN A 375 13.58 21.62 -15.29
C ASN A 375 12.18 22.23 -15.34
N ILE A 376 12.05 23.31 -16.11
CA ILE A 376 10.77 23.92 -16.44
C ILE A 376 10.13 23.14 -17.58
N ILE A 377 8.83 22.84 -17.45
CA ILE A 377 8.06 22.24 -18.54
C ILE A 377 7.62 23.35 -19.48
N ASN A 378 8.05 23.26 -20.74
CA ASN A 378 7.85 24.31 -21.73
C ASN A 378 7.15 23.76 -22.96
N ASN A 379 5.83 23.87 -22.97
CA ASN A 379 5.00 23.35 -24.05
C ASN A 379 5.18 24.12 -25.38
N ARG A 380 5.99 25.19 -25.43
CA ARG A 380 6.40 25.81 -26.70
C ARG A 380 7.49 25.03 -27.42
N ARG A 381 8.26 24.22 -26.69
CA ARG A 381 9.30 23.37 -27.28
C ARG A 381 8.64 22.24 -28.04
N THR A 382 9.17 21.94 -29.22
CA THR A 382 8.72 20.85 -30.08
C THR A 382 9.90 19.94 -30.37
N LEU A 383 9.69 18.63 -30.30
CA LEU A 383 10.68 17.65 -30.71
C LEU A 383 10.96 17.72 -32.21
N ASN A 384 12.24 17.69 -32.58
CA ASN A 384 12.66 17.47 -33.96
C ASN A 384 12.50 15.98 -34.31
N ASN A 385 11.91 15.67 -35.47
CA ASN A 385 11.71 14.29 -35.92
C ASN A 385 12.96 13.58 -36.37
N THR A 386 14.07 14.26 -36.52
CA THR A 386 15.28 13.67 -37.08
C THR A 386 16.34 13.47 -36.02
N THR A 387 16.07 13.89 -34.78
CA THR A 387 17.00 13.75 -33.67
C THR A 387 16.93 12.32 -33.13
N PRO A 388 18.06 11.60 -33.01
CA PRO A 388 18.12 10.28 -32.38
C PRO A 388 17.57 10.31 -30.95
N GLU A 389 16.96 9.20 -30.52
CA GLU A 389 16.21 9.14 -29.25
C GLU A 389 17.11 9.32 -28.01
N GLU A 390 18.32 8.79 -28.06
CA GLU A 390 19.34 8.99 -27.02
C GLU A 390 19.65 10.48 -26.84
N GLN A 391 19.77 11.21 -27.95
CA GLN A 391 19.96 12.66 -27.90
C GLN A 391 18.71 13.37 -27.37
N LEU A 392 17.50 12.89 -27.69
CA LEU A 392 16.27 13.43 -27.12
C LEU A 392 16.24 13.26 -25.59
N GLU A 393 16.63 12.09 -25.09
CA GLU A 393 16.69 11.84 -23.65
C GLU A 393 17.66 12.81 -22.96
N MET A 394 18.86 12.98 -23.53
CA MET A 394 19.85 13.94 -23.04
C MET A 394 19.34 15.39 -23.05
N GLU A 395 18.48 15.75 -23.99
CA GLU A 395 17.83 17.06 -24.08
C GLU A 395 16.60 17.20 -23.16
N GLY A 396 16.26 16.14 -22.40
CA GLY A 396 15.14 16.09 -21.47
C GLY A 396 13.80 15.77 -22.13
N PHE A 397 13.80 15.05 -23.24
CA PHE A 397 12.59 14.63 -23.96
C PHE A 397 12.53 13.14 -24.24
N LYS A 398 11.30 12.63 -24.34
CA LYS A 398 11.06 11.28 -24.87
C LYS A 398 9.73 11.17 -25.63
N LEU A 399 9.63 10.14 -26.44
CA LEU A 399 8.37 9.66 -26.97
C LEU A 399 7.77 8.67 -25.97
N TYR A 400 6.62 9.01 -25.39
CA TYR A 400 6.00 8.19 -24.34
C TYR A 400 4.93 7.23 -24.88
N GLY A 401 4.40 7.49 -26.07
CA GLY A 401 3.34 6.69 -26.68
C GLY A 401 3.67 6.20 -28.08
N TRP A 402 3.02 5.11 -28.49
CA TRP A 402 3.06 4.53 -29.83
C TRP A 402 1.66 4.44 -30.44
N ASN A 403 1.50 4.84 -31.70
CA ASN A 403 0.23 4.73 -32.42
C ASN A 403 0.31 3.60 -33.46
N PRO A 404 -0.52 2.55 -33.33
CA PRO A 404 -0.57 1.47 -34.32
C PRO A 404 -0.84 1.95 -35.75
N ASN A 405 -1.55 3.08 -35.92
CA ASN A 405 -1.85 3.65 -37.24
C ASN A 405 -0.62 4.25 -37.95
N ASP A 406 0.53 4.32 -37.29
CA ASP A 406 1.79 4.76 -37.89
C ASP A 406 2.49 3.63 -38.67
N LEU A 407 2.05 2.38 -38.53
CA LEU A 407 2.53 1.27 -39.36
C LEU A 407 2.26 1.54 -40.85
N GLY A 408 3.25 1.24 -41.69
CA GLY A 408 3.15 1.46 -43.14
C GLY A 408 3.33 2.92 -43.61
N VAL A 409 3.35 3.88 -42.70
CA VAL A 409 3.56 5.28 -43.06
C VAL A 409 5.05 5.56 -43.28
N THR A 410 5.42 6.26 -44.35
CA THR A 410 6.83 6.49 -44.73
C THR A 410 7.22 7.96 -44.76
N ARG A 411 8.52 8.23 -44.66
CA ARG A 411 9.12 9.56 -44.78
C ARG A 411 10.51 9.49 -45.37
N GLU A 412 10.87 10.52 -46.15
CA GLU A 412 12.25 10.72 -46.62
C GLU A 412 13.12 11.35 -45.52
N VAL A 413 14.24 10.70 -45.21
CA VAL A 413 15.28 11.17 -44.28
C VAL A 413 16.62 10.96 -44.96
N ASP A 414 17.41 12.03 -45.09
CA ASP A 414 18.73 12.01 -45.75
C ASP A 414 18.74 11.37 -47.16
N GLY A 415 17.64 11.53 -47.90
CA GLY A 415 17.48 11.01 -49.27
C GLY A 415 16.96 9.57 -49.36
N GLU A 416 16.62 8.93 -48.24
CA GLU A 416 16.06 7.58 -48.20
C GLU A 416 14.62 7.58 -47.66
N ILE A 417 13.71 6.89 -48.35
CA ILE A 417 12.34 6.66 -47.87
C ILE A 417 12.38 5.53 -46.84
N ARG A 418 12.05 5.84 -45.59
CA ARG A 418 12.02 4.88 -44.48
C ARG A 418 10.63 4.86 -43.84
N ASN A 419 10.23 3.73 -43.26
CA ASN A 419 9.00 3.69 -42.49
C ASN A 419 9.16 4.47 -41.18
N ILE A 420 8.15 5.23 -40.76
CA ILE A 420 8.24 6.00 -39.52
C ILE A 420 8.42 5.10 -38.29
N THR A 421 7.89 3.88 -38.33
CA THR A 421 8.04 2.87 -37.27
C THR A 421 9.50 2.43 -37.11
N GLN A 422 10.21 2.19 -38.23
CA GLN A 422 11.65 1.85 -38.22
C GLN A 422 12.53 2.97 -37.68
N LEU A 423 12.05 4.21 -37.86
CA LEU A 423 12.73 5.37 -37.35
C LEU A 423 12.36 5.67 -35.88
N ASN A 424 11.56 4.81 -35.24
CA ASN A 424 10.94 5.03 -33.94
C ASN A 424 10.12 6.33 -33.86
N TYR A 425 9.61 6.82 -34.99
CA TYR A 425 8.87 8.09 -35.12
C TYR A 425 7.36 7.89 -35.39
N MET A 426 6.59 8.95 -35.10
CA MET A 426 5.15 9.05 -35.38
C MET A 426 4.89 10.01 -36.56
N HIS A 427 3.80 9.82 -37.32
CA HIS A 427 3.49 10.60 -38.53
C HIS A 427 3.11 12.07 -38.21
N ASN A 428 3.30 12.94 -39.22
CA ASN A 428 2.89 14.35 -39.31
C ASN A 428 3.86 15.43 -38.77
N SER A 429 3.78 16.56 -39.49
CA SER A 429 4.47 17.85 -39.46
C SER A 429 4.36 18.65 -38.16
N GLY A 430 5.51 19.18 -37.71
CA GLY A 430 5.71 20.43 -36.95
C GLY A 430 4.98 20.72 -35.61
N ALA A 431 3.92 20.01 -35.24
CA ALA A 431 3.07 20.40 -34.11
C ALA A 431 2.38 19.23 -33.38
N SER A 432 2.66 17.98 -33.74
CA SER A 432 1.82 16.82 -33.36
C SER A 432 2.35 15.92 -32.24
N ARG A 433 3.49 16.17 -31.61
CA ARG A 433 4.20 15.09 -30.88
C ARG A 433 3.84 14.99 -29.40
N MET A 434 3.48 13.77 -29.02
CA MET A 434 3.44 13.20 -27.68
C MET A 434 4.83 13.34 -27.05
N THR A 435 5.05 14.37 -26.24
CA THR A 435 6.37 14.59 -25.62
C THR A 435 6.27 14.40 -24.12
N GLY A 436 7.04 13.43 -23.61
CA GLY A 436 7.44 13.42 -22.22
C GLY A 436 8.55 14.45 -22.06
N GLN A 437 8.38 15.43 -21.19
CA GLN A 437 9.43 16.36 -20.78
C GLN A 437 9.93 15.97 -19.39
N LEU A 438 11.24 15.83 -19.22
CA LEU A 438 11.84 15.50 -17.93
C LEU A 438 11.70 16.70 -16.99
N ALA A 439 10.95 16.55 -15.91
CA ALA A 439 10.90 17.54 -14.84
C ALA A 439 12.19 17.48 -13.99
N GLY A 440 12.64 16.27 -13.67
CA GLY A 440 13.86 16.05 -12.89
C GLY A 440 13.93 14.63 -12.32
N VAL A 441 14.94 14.39 -11.50
CA VAL A 441 15.05 13.20 -10.66
C VAL A 441 14.38 13.53 -9.32
N ILE A 442 13.50 12.63 -8.86
CA ILE A 442 12.85 12.69 -7.55
C ILE A 442 13.39 11.57 -6.67
N LYS A 443 13.43 11.82 -5.36
CA LYS A 443 13.69 10.80 -4.36
C LYS A 443 12.42 10.52 -3.56
N VAL A 444 11.94 9.29 -3.63
CA VAL A 444 10.80 8.80 -2.85
C VAL A 444 11.37 8.19 -1.57
N GLU A 445 11.25 8.91 -0.46
CA GLU A 445 11.79 8.46 0.84
C GLU A 445 10.93 7.36 1.48
N THR A 446 9.63 7.33 1.18
CA THR A 446 8.66 6.42 1.82
C THR A 446 7.69 5.92 0.76
N THR A 447 7.47 4.61 0.68
CA THR A 447 6.49 4.02 -0.24
C THR A 447 5.09 4.57 0.05
N GLY A 448 4.40 5.09 -0.96
CA GLY A 448 3.06 5.65 -0.80
C GLY A 448 2.65 6.60 -1.92
N SER A 449 1.50 7.25 -1.75
CA SER A 449 1.06 8.34 -2.64
C SER A 449 1.75 9.65 -2.27
N HIS A 450 2.10 10.43 -3.29
CA HIS A 450 2.80 11.71 -3.16
C HIS A 450 2.04 12.84 -3.87
N ARG A 451 2.54 14.06 -3.74
CA ARG A 451 1.96 15.25 -4.42
C ARG A 451 2.82 15.67 -5.59
N VAL A 452 2.22 15.79 -6.77
CA VAL A 452 2.81 16.46 -7.93
C VAL A 452 2.03 17.72 -8.22
N LYS A 453 2.70 18.87 -8.17
CA LYS A 453 2.08 20.18 -8.38
C LYS A 453 2.71 20.91 -9.55
N PHE A 454 1.88 21.53 -10.37
CA PHE A 454 2.30 22.34 -11.49
C PHE A 454 1.89 23.79 -11.27
N VAL A 455 2.82 24.73 -11.45
CA VAL A 455 2.59 26.17 -11.22
C VAL A 455 2.79 26.93 -12.52
N GLY A 456 1.74 27.61 -12.98
CA GLY A 456 1.71 28.33 -14.25
C GLY A 456 2.59 29.58 -14.26
N ILE A 457 3.41 29.72 -15.30
CA ILE A 457 4.25 30.91 -15.54
C ILE A 457 3.60 31.80 -16.61
N THR A 458 3.27 31.23 -17.77
CA THR A 458 2.69 31.96 -18.91
C THR A 458 1.98 31.01 -19.88
N GLY A 459 1.08 31.56 -20.70
CA GLY A 459 0.30 30.83 -21.71
C GLY A 459 -1.15 31.30 -21.72
N THR A 460 -1.83 31.30 -22.86
CA THR A 460 -3.23 31.75 -23.00
C THR A 460 -4.21 30.58 -23.10
N ASN A 461 -3.74 29.38 -23.43
CA ASN A 461 -4.54 28.15 -23.44
C ASN A 461 -3.83 27.11 -22.56
N GLY A 462 -4.59 26.18 -22.01
CA GLY A 462 -4.12 25.33 -20.92
C GLY A 462 -3.01 24.34 -21.22
N ALA A 463 -2.45 23.73 -20.16
CA ALA A 463 -1.67 22.52 -20.20
C ALA A 463 -2.60 21.31 -20.45
N TRP A 464 -2.24 20.46 -21.41
CA TRP A 464 -2.97 19.23 -21.75
C TRP A 464 -2.20 18.03 -21.20
N PHE A 465 -2.53 17.65 -19.97
CA PHE A 465 -1.94 16.52 -19.27
C PHE A 465 -2.55 15.22 -19.77
N ASP A 466 -1.70 14.29 -20.17
CA ASP A 466 -2.08 12.96 -20.63
C ASP A 466 -1.54 11.92 -19.63
N MET A 467 -0.21 11.86 -19.52
CA MET A 467 0.45 10.95 -18.59
C MET A 467 1.50 11.64 -17.74
N ILE A 468 1.84 11.02 -16.61
CA ILE A 468 3.06 11.33 -15.85
C ILE A 468 3.76 9.99 -15.62
N HIS A 469 5.02 9.89 -16.03
CA HIS A 469 5.78 8.64 -15.83
C HIS A 469 6.80 8.85 -14.72
N PHE A 470 6.85 7.90 -13.80
CA PHE A 470 7.92 7.77 -12.82
C PHE A 470 8.70 6.53 -13.20
N ILE A 471 9.89 6.69 -13.77
CA ILE A 471 10.72 5.56 -14.18
C ILE A 471 11.96 5.56 -13.30
N PRO A 472 12.30 4.45 -12.61
CA PRO A 472 13.51 4.34 -11.82
C PRO A 472 14.74 4.79 -12.61
N VAL A 473 15.68 5.46 -11.95
CA VAL A 473 16.85 6.06 -12.65
C VAL A 473 17.72 5.02 -13.38
N GLU A 474 17.71 3.78 -12.91
CA GLU A 474 18.47 2.65 -13.47
C GLU A 474 17.75 1.92 -14.62
N GLU A 475 16.46 2.20 -14.84
CA GLU A 475 15.66 1.59 -15.91
C GLU A 475 15.78 2.37 -17.24
N ASP A 476 15.44 1.72 -18.35
CA ASP A 476 15.33 2.36 -19.67
C ASP A 476 14.24 3.44 -19.63
N GLN A 477 14.63 4.68 -19.96
CA GLN A 477 13.73 5.84 -19.88
C GLN A 477 12.85 6.02 -21.11
N LEU A 478 13.23 5.39 -22.22
CA LEU A 478 12.63 5.51 -23.54
C LEU A 478 11.65 4.37 -23.83
N TRP A 479 11.84 3.21 -23.18
CA TRP A 479 11.06 2.00 -23.41
C TRP A 479 10.64 1.31 -22.10
N PRO A 480 9.48 0.63 -22.07
CA PRO A 480 8.48 0.50 -23.12
C PRO A 480 7.70 1.80 -23.42
N ARG A 481 6.92 1.79 -24.50
CA ARG A 481 5.97 2.87 -24.84
C ARG A 481 4.55 2.46 -24.56
N VAL A 482 3.69 3.44 -24.36
CA VAL A 482 2.26 3.21 -24.14
C VAL A 482 1.53 3.19 -25.47
N ASN A 483 0.83 2.09 -25.78
CA ASN A 483 -0.03 2.01 -26.96
C ASN A 483 -1.15 3.05 -26.82
N THR A 484 -1.19 4.01 -27.74
CA THR A 484 -2.16 5.12 -27.70
C THR A 484 -3.62 4.68 -27.88
N LYS A 485 -3.88 3.44 -28.31
CA LYS A 485 -5.23 2.90 -28.46
C LYS A 485 -5.65 2.00 -27.32
N THR A 486 -4.74 1.17 -26.81
CA THR A 486 -5.05 0.15 -25.79
C THR A 486 -4.52 0.48 -24.41
N GLY A 487 -3.60 1.45 -24.29
CA GLY A 487 -2.87 1.80 -23.06
C GLY A 487 -1.84 0.75 -22.62
N GLU A 488 -1.70 -0.34 -23.36
CA GLU A 488 -0.75 -1.41 -23.05
C GLU A 488 0.68 -0.93 -23.27
N LEU A 489 1.61 -1.42 -22.44
CA LEU A 489 3.02 -1.21 -22.66
C LEU A 489 3.48 -2.08 -23.82
N VAL A 490 4.20 -1.48 -24.76
CA VAL A 490 4.73 -2.13 -25.95
C VAL A 490 6.24 -1.90 -26.00
N SER A 491 6.95 -3.02 -26.08
CA SER A 491 8.40 -3.07 -26.24
C SER A 491 8.83 -2.65 -27.65
N LYS A 492 10.11 -2.36 -27.80
CA LYS A 492 10.70 -2.04 -29.10
C LYS A 492 10.62 -3.23 -30.06
N GLU A 493 10.80 -4.43 -29.54
CA GLU A 493 10.77 -5.70 -30.25
C GLU A 493 9.37 -5.98 -30.83
N GLU A 494 8.31 -5.74 -30.04
CA GLU A 494 6.92 -5.92 -30.48
C GLU A 494 6.55 -4.95 -31.61
N ILE A 495 6.97 -3.68 -31.51
CA ILE A 495 6.75 -2.70 -32.58
C ILE A 495 7.47 -3.10 -33.87
N ASN A 496 8.72 -3.54 -33.76
CA ASN A 496 9.50 -4.00 -34.91
C ASN A 496 8.88 -5.26 -35.53
N ALA A 497 8.41 -6.21 -34.71
CA ALA A 497 7.72 -7.41 -35.20
C ALA A 497 6.43 -7.05 -35.96
N ALA A 498 5.62 -6.14 -35.43
CA ALA A 498 4.42 -5.65 -36.11
C ALA A 498 4.73 -4.96 -37.44
N TYR A 499 5.88 -4.30 -37.54
CA TYR A 499 6.35 -3.69 -38.79
C TYR A 499 6.80 -4.74 -39.82
N GLU A 500 7.56 -5.76 -39.42
CA GLU A 500 7.96 -6.85 -40.32
C GLU A 500 6.74 -7.62 -40.84
N GLU A 501 5.76 -7.89 -39.97
CA GLU A 501 4.49 -8.49 -40.38
C GLU A 501 3.75 -7.62 -41.41
N TYR A 502 3.71 -6.29 -41.19
CA TYR A 502 3.13 -5.36 -42.15
C TYR A 502 3.81 -5.45 -43.51
N ILE A 503 5.16 -5.48 -43.59
CA ILE A 503 5.87 -5.64 -44.87
C ILE A 503 5.49 -6.96 -45.53
N SER A 504 5.51 -8.07 -44.79
CA SER A 504 5.24 -9.40 -45.34
C SER A 504 3.85 -9.53 -45.98
N ASN A 505 2.88 -8.73 -45.52
CA ASN A 505 1.52 -8.69 -46.06
C ASN A 505 1.39 -7.78 -47.31
N GLN A 506 2.44 -7.05 -47.68
CA GLN A 506 2.49 -6.20 -48.88
C GLN A 506 3.22 -6.88 -50.06
N GLU A 507 3.98 -7.96 -49.80
CA GLU A 507 4.63 -8.81 -50.80
C GLU A 507 3.68 -9.92 -51.29
#